data_AF-A0A845UHX0-F1
#
_entry.id   AF-A0A845UHX0-F1
#
_cell.length_a   1.000
_cell.length_b   1.000
_cell.length_c   1.000
_cell.angle_alpha   90.00
_cell.angle_beta   90.00
_cell.angle_gamma   90.00
#
_symmetry.space_group_name_H-M   'P 1'
#
loop_
_entity.id
_entity.type
_entity.pdbx_description
1 polymer ?
#
loop_
_entity_poly.entity_id
_entity_poly.type
_entity_poly.pdbx_seq_one_letter_code
_entity_poly.pdbx_strand_id
1 'polypeptide(L)' 'MIFAGVFVVAVIVLLVFNYRHGDTRKCRWRERRGAGESSWTCVQCGATTTGPRGQTPDICLRQTS' A
#
# COMPACT_ATOMS: atom_id res chain seq x y z
N MET A 1 17.65 31.56 -9.86
CA MET A 1 17.90 31.01 -8.49
C MET A 1 16.62 30.48 -7.85
N ILE A 2 15.50 31.22 -7.86
CA ILE A 2 14.20 30.77 -7.28
C ILE A 2 13.61 29.54 -7.99
N PHE A 3 13.63 29.53 -9.33
CA PHE A 3 13.09 28.41 -10.13
C PHE A 3 13.77 27.06 -9.84
N ALA A 4 15.07 27.06 -9.55
CA ALA A 4 15.80 25.85 -9.21
C ALA A 4 15.36 25.29 -7.84
N GLY A 5 15.14 26.15 -6.85
CA GLY A 5 14.64 25.73 -5.54
C GLY A 5 13.23 25.13 -5.61
N VAL A 6 12.33 25.76 -6.35
CA VAL A 6 10.95 25.25 -6.54
C VAL A 6 10.95 23.91 -7.28
N PHE A 7 11.82 23.76 -8.29
CA PHE A 7 11.94 22.50 -9.02
C PHE A 7 12.42 21.35 -8.13
N VAL A 8 13.43 21.58 -7.30
CA VAL A 8 13.93 20.56 -6.37
C VAL A 8 12.84 20.14 -5.38
N VAL A 9 12.10 21.10 -4.81
CA VAL A 9 10.98 20.79 -3.90
C VAL A 9 9.89 19.99 -4.60
N ALA A 10 9.51 20.36 -5.82
CA ALA A 10 8.51 19.63 -6.60
C ALA A 10 8.94 18.18 -6.89
N VAL A 11 10.21 17.96 -7.24
CA VAL A 11 10.76 16.61 -7.47
C VAL A 11 10.73 15.77 -6.19
N ILE A 12 11.11 16.35 -5.05
CA ILE A 12 11.09 15.65 -3.75
C ILE A 12 9.66 15.25 -3.38
N VAL A 13 8.70 16.16 -3.50
CA VAL A 13 7.28 15.88 -3.22
C VAL A 13 6.76 14.75 -4.12
N LEU A 14 7.09 14.79 -5.41
CA LEU A 14 6.64 13.80 -6.38
C LEU A 14 7.25 12.41 -6.12
N LEU A 15 8.52 12.36 -5.69
CA LEU A 15 9.19 11.12 -5.27
C LEU A 15 8.55 10.52 -4.02
N VAL A 16 8.29 11.35 -2.99
CA VAL A 16 7.65 10.89 -1.75
C VAL A 16 6.23 10.41 -2.01
N PHE A 17 5.47 11.12 -2.85
CA PHE A 17 4.11 10.73 -3.22
C PHE A 17 4.09 9.38 -3.96
N ASN A 18 4.95 9.20 -4.96
CA ASN A 18 5.06 7.93 -5.69
C ASN A 18 5.55 6.78 -4.82
N TYR A 19 6.48 7.03 -3.88
CA TYR A 19 6.93 6.02 -2.93
C TYR A 19 5.79 5.57 -2.01
N ARG A 20 4.97 6.50 -1.52
CA ARG A 20 3.85 6.19 -0.62
C ARG A 20 2.66 5.52 -1.31
N HIS A 21 2.38 5.86 -2.57
CA HIS A 21 1.20 5.38 -3.30
C HIS A 21 1.50 4.26 -4.33
N GLY A 22 2.76 3.88 -4.53
CA GLY A 22 3.14 2.80 -5.46
C GLY A 22 2.75 1.40 -5.00
N ASP A 23 2.60 1.19 -3.69
CA ASP A 23 2.47 -0.15 -3.11
C ASP A 23 1.05 -0.73 -3.22
N THR A 24 0.01 0.08 -3.32
CA THR A 24 -1.38 -0.41 -3.54
C THR A 24 -1.52 -1.16 -4.86
N ARG A 25 -0.80 -0.76 -5.92
CA ARG A 25 -0.83 -1.46 -7.22
C ARG A 25 -0.10 -2.81 -7.20
N LYS A 26 0.84 -2.99 -6.25
CA LYS A 26 1.62 -4.23 -6.08
C LYS A 26 1.05 -5.14 -4.99
N CYS A 27 0.13 -4.62 -4.18
CA CYS A 27 -0.49 -5.35 -3.08
C CYS A 27 -1.36 -6.47 -3.68
N ARG A 28 -0.92 -7.72 -3.53
CA ARG A 28 -1.65 -8.92 -4.00
C ARG A 28 -2.14 -9.69 -2.79
N TRP A 29 -3.41 -9.49 -2.47
CA TRP A 29 -4.05 -10.11 -1.31
C TRP A 29 -4.44 -11.56 -1.60
N ARG A 30 -4.13 -12.44 -0.65
CA ARG A 30 -4.55 -13.83 -0.67
C ARG A 30 -5.52 -14.08 0.47
N GLU A 31 -6.71 -14.56 0.10
CA GLU A 31 -7.75 -14.94 1.05
C GLU A 31 -7.42 -16.28 1.73
N ARG A 32 -7.55 -16.33 3.05
CA ARG A 32 -7.68 -17.56 3.84
C ARG A 32 -9.04 -17.54 4.51
N ARG A 33 -9.89 -18.47 4.08
CA ARG A 33 -11.27 -18.58 4.58
C ARG A 33 -11.27 -19.14 6.00
N GLY A 34 -11.78 -18.37 6.94
CA GLY A 34 -12.09 -18.82 8.29
C GLY A 34 -13.57 -19.17 8.46
N ALA A 35 -13.95 -19.58 9.67
CA ALA A 35 -15.32 -19.99 10.00
C ALA A 35 -16.33 -18.82 10.04
N GLY A 36 -15.86 -17.57 10.08
CA GLY A 36 -16.72 -16.37 10.09
C GLY A 36 -16.09 -15.17 9.38
N GLU A 37 -14.80 -14.92 9.61
CA GLU A 37 -14.02 -13.91 8.90
C GLU A 37 -12.97 -14.56 8.00
N SER A 38 -12.55 -13.82 6.96
CA SER A 38 -11.41 -14.21 6.15
C SER A 38 -10.18 -13.43 6.56
N SER A 39 -9.07 -14.14 6.71
CA SER A 39 -7.78 -13.50 6.86
C SER A 39 -7.19 -13.23 5.49
N TRP A 40 -6.67 -12.03 5.32
CA TRP A 40 -6.04 -11.56 4.11
C TRP A 40 -4.57 -11.39 4.37
N THR A 41 -3.74 -12.02 3.55
CA THR A 41 -2.29 -11.86 3.61
C THR A 41 -1.79 -11.37 2.26
N CYS A 42 -1.05 -10.27 2.25
CA CYS A 42 -0.40 -9.78 1.05
C CYS A 42 0.81 -10.66 0.73
N VAL A 43 0.82 -11.32 -0.43
CA VAL A 43 1.94 -12.20 -0.82
C VAL A 43 3.21 -11.43 -1.17
N GLN A 44 3.10 -10.12 -1.40
CA GLN A 44 4.22 -9.27 -1.83
C GLN A 44 4.99 -8.64 -0.65
N CYS A 45 4.29 -8.26 0.40
CA CYS A 45 4.89 -7.59 1.56
C CYS A 45 4.67 -8.30 2.90
N GLY A 46 3.83 -9.34 2.94
CA GLY A 46 3.52 -10.05 4.18
C GLY A 46 2.51 -9.36 5.10
N ALA A 47 1.97 -8.19 4.73
CA ALA A 47 0.93 -7.52 5.51
C ALA A 47 -0.29 -8.42 5.73
N THR A 48 -0.86 -8.39 6.93
CA THR A 48 -2.02 -9.22 7.30
C THR A 48 -3.17 -8.37 7.84
N THR A 49 -4.40 -8.74 7.48
CA THR A 49 -5.62 -8.17 8.08
C THR A 49 -6.73 -9.20 8.10
N THR A 50 -7.75 -9.01 8.93
CA THR A 50 -9.01 -9.76 8.86
C THR A 50 -10.10 -8.91 8.23
N GLY A 51 -11.10 -9.54 7.64
CA GLY A 51 -12.22 -8.85 7.03
C GLY A 51 -13.30 -9.80 6.50
N PRO A 52 -14.36 -9.23 5.90
CA PRO A 52 -15.43 -10.02 5.31
C PRO A 52 -14.90 -10.95 4.22
N ARG A 53 -15.51 -12.13 4.11
CA ARG A 53 -15.18 -13.10 3.06
C ARG A 53 -15.44 -12.50 1.68
N GLY A 54 -14.49 -12.70 0.76
CA GLY A 54 -14.56 -12.21 -0.61
C GLY A 54 -14.31 -10.70 -0.79
N GLN A 55 -14.14 -9.92 0.29
CA GLN A 55 -13.80 -8.51 0.21
C GLN A 55 -12.30 -8.30 0.45
N THR A 56 -11.55 -8.12 -0.64
CA THR A 56 -10.15 -7.75 -0.57
C THR A 56 -9.99 -6.37 0.05
N PRO A 57 -8.93 -6.12 0.83
CA PRO A 57 -8.65 -4.78 1.36
C PRO A 57 -8.39 -3.76 0.24
N ASP A 58 -9.08 -2.62 0.30
CA ASP A 58 -8.94 -1.51 -0.66
C ASP A 58 -7.69 -0.65 -0.41
N ILE A 59 -7.05 -0.87 0.74
CA ILE A 59 -5.84 -0.17 1.17
C ILE A 59 -4.68 -1.14 1.33
N CYS A 60 -3.47 -0.69 1.01
CA CYS A 60 -2.27 -1.50 1.24
C CYS A 60 -1.81 -1.29 2.68
N LEU A 61 -1.84 -2.36 3.49
CA LEU A 61 -1.48 -2.34 4.91
C LEU A 61 0.00 -2.67 5.14
N ARG A 62 0.86 -2.35 4.18
CA ARG A 62 2.30 -2.53 4.33
C ARG A 62 2.78 -1.64 5.47
N GLN A 63 3.30 -2.25 6.52
CA GLN A 63 4.03 -1.50 7.55
C GLN A 63 5.34 -1.03 6.92
N THR A 64 5.48 0.28 6.73
CA THR A 64 6.78 0.90 6.46
C THR A 64 7.57 0.80 7.77
N SER A 65 8.38 -0.26 7.90
CA SER A 65 9.36 -0.39 8.99
C SER A 65 10.41 0.70 8.90
#